data_AF-A0A6M4JC88-F1
#
_entry.id   AF-A0A6M4JC88-F1
#
_cell.length_a   1.000
_cell.length_b   1.000
_cell.length_c   1.000
_cell.angle_alpha   90.00
_cell.angle_beta   90.00
_cell.angle_gamma   90.00
#
_symmetry.space_group_name_H-M   'P 1'
#
loop_
_entity.id
_entity.type
_entity.pdbx_description
1 polymer ?
#
loop_
_entity_poly.entity_id
_entity_poly.type
_entity_poly.pdbx_seq_one_letter_code
_entity_poly.pdbx_strand_id
1 'polypeptide(L)'
;MARFNLKDLENWNEPDVFIIDDALSFNLDTTAHSIFKLQQFINKYGDFNNSTKSLNTQADKDFLNIMLKPADVDKFIKSVNRKYKAMHVTQIVHQMFQFWFSQATGQDLNQLEQLQETTKKHQVQ
;
A
#
# COMPACT_ATOMS: atom_id res chain seq x y z
N MET A 1 14.10 33.62 -8.64
CA MET A 1 14.13 32.15 -8.47
C MET A 1 14.11 31.88 -6.98
N ALA A 2 13.04 31.29 -6.46
CA ALA A 2 12.92 31.01 -5.03
C ALA A 2 13.91 29.88 -4.65
N ARG A 3 14.70 30.10 -3.60
CA ARG A 3 15.58 29.07 -3.02
C ARG A 3 14.70 28.13 -2.20
N PHE A 4 14.32 27.00 -2.78
CA PHE A 4 13.72 25.89 -2.04
C PHE A 4 14.80 25.24 -1.17
N ASN A 5 14.62 25.21 0.15
CA ASN A 5 15.49 24.46 1.05
C ASN A 5 14.84 23.12 1.42
N LEU A 6 15.67 22.10 1.73
CA LEU A 6 15.20 20.76 2.12
C LEU A 6 14.21 20.78 3.31
N LYS A 7 14.34 21.74 4.22
CA LYS A 7 13.43 21.94 5.36
C LYS A 7 12.02 22.39 4.96
N ASP A 8 11.87 23.00 3.78
CA ASP A 8 10.57 23.45 3.29
C ASP A 8 9.73 22.27 2.73
N LEU A 9 10.40 21.17 2.33
CA LEU A 9 9.75 19.91 1.94
C LEU A 9 9.22 19.12 3.15
N GLU A 10 9.89 19.22 4.31
CA GLU A 10 9.47 18.51 5.54
C GLU A 10 8.14 19.02 6.11
N ASN A 11 7.77 20.27 5.81
CA ASN A 11 6.50 20.89 6.24
C ASN A 11 5.33 20.66 5.27
N TRP A 12 5.56 19.99 4.12
CA TRP A 12 4.58 19.84 3.03
C TRP A 12 4.16 18.38 2.76
N ASN A 13 4.66 17.42 3.54
CA ASN A 13 4.06 16.09 3.55
C ASN A 13 2.85 16.12 4.48
N GLU A 14 1.69 16.51 3.94
CA GLU A 14 0.43 16.07 4.54
C GLU A 14 0.54 14.55 4.77
N PRO A 15 0.16 14.04 5.95
CA PRO A 15 0.25 12.61 6.19
C PRO A 15 -0.54 11.88 5.10
N ASP A 16 0.05 10.85 4.50
CA ASP A 16 -0.62 10.02 3.51
C ASP A 16 -1.72 9.21 4.22
N VAL A 17 -2.90 9.81 4.36
CA VAL A 17 -4.02 9.22 5.08
C VAL A 17 -4.86 8.40 4.10
N PHE A 18 -4.95 7.10 4.36
CA PHE A 18 -5.91 6.24 3.68
C PHE A 18 -7.25 6.28 4.43
N ILE A 19 -8.31 6.69 3.74
CA ILE A 19 -9.66 6.78 4.28
C ILE A 19 -10.47 5.59 3.77
N ILE A 20 -10.96 4.76 4.69
CA ILE A 20 -11.82 3.62 4.37
C ILE A 20 -13.28 4.06 4.42
N ASP A 21 -13.63 4.84 5.45
CA ASP A 21 -14.94 5.45 5.64
C ASP A 21 -14.82 6.67 6.57
N ASP A 22 -15.93 7.40 6.75
CA ASP A 22 -16.00 8.63 7.57
C ASP A 22 -15.44 8.48 9.00
N ALA A 23 -15.45 7.26 9.56
CA ALA A 23 -15.00 6.98 10.92
C ALA A 23 -13.68 6.17 10.98
N LEU A 24 -13.13 5.75 9.83
CA LEU A 24 -11.97 4.86 9.79
C LEU A 24 -10.93 5.33 8.77
N SER A 25 -9.83 5.86 9.30
CA SER A 25 -8.68 6.29 8.53
C SER A 25 -7.37 5.84 9.18
N PHE A 26 -6.33 5.70 8.36
CA PHE A 26 -5.00 5.26 8.79
C PHE A 26 -3.92 6.09 8.11
N ASN A 27 -2.90 6.48 8.88
CA ASN A 27 -1.69 7.07 8.33
C ASN A 27 -0.83 5.97 7.72
N LEU A 28 -0.44 6.16 6.47
CA LEU A 28 0.44 5.23 5.78
C LEU A 28 1.92 5.56 6.02
N ASP A 29 2.75 4.53 5.98
CA ASP A 29 4.21 4.62 5.96
C ASP A 29 4.69 4.63 4.50
N THR A 30 4.83 5.82 3.92
CA THR A 30 5.29 6.05 2.55
C THR A 30 6.77 6.36 2.46
N THR A 31 7.52 6.09 3.53
CA THR A 31 8.96 6.36 3.59
C THR A 31 9.75 5.43 2.67
N ALA A 32 10.97 5.81 2.31
CA ALA A 32 11.87 4.89 1.59
C ALA A 32 12.07 3.55 2.33
N HIS A 33 11.97 3.54 3.66
CA HIS A 33 12.04 2.34 4.46
C HIS A 33 10.91 1.36 4.15
N SER A 34 9.67 1.82 3.89
CA SER A 34 8.58 0.92 3.52
C SER A 34 8.76 0.30 2.15
N ILE A 35 9.37 1.00 1.19
CA ILE A 35 9.72 0.43 -0.12
C ILE A 35 10.70 -0.75 0.06
N PHE A 36 11.70 -0.61 0.94
CA PHE A 36 12.59 -1.73 1.25
C PHE A 36 11.87 -2.90 1.94
N LYS A 37 10.88 -2.63 2.80
CA LYS A 37 10.03 -3.69 3.36
C LYS A 37 9.28 -4.46 2.27
N LEU A 38 8.78 -3.78 1.23
CA LEU A 38 8.14 -4.45 0.09
C LEU A 38 9.12 -5.39 -0.63
N GLN A 39 10.34 -4.93 -0.91
CA GLN A 39 11.36 -5.78 -1.54
C GLN A 39 11.67 -7.02 -0.69
N GLN A 40 11.84 -6.85 0.63
CA GLN A 40 12.06 -7.95 1.56
C GLN A 40 10.87 -8.90 1.61
N PHE A 41 9.65 -8.36 1.57
CA PHE A 41 8.42 -9.13 1.54
C PHE A 41 8.34 -10.02 0.30
N ILE A 42 8.60 -9.47 -0.90
CA ILE A 42 8.60 -10.24 -2.16
C ILE A 42 9.63 -11.36 -2.12
N ASN A 43 10.84 -11.09 -1.60
CA ASN A 43 11.88 -12.11 -1.47
C ASN A 43 11.49 -13.23 -0.49
N LYS A 44 10.75 -12.90 0.57
CA LYS A 44 10.33 -13.85 1.61
C LYS A 44 9.08 -14.64 1.19
N TYR A 45 8.16 -14.00 0.47
CA TYR A 45 6.85 -14.52 0.11
C TYR A 45 6.63 -14.45 -1.40
N GLY A 46 7.52 -15.06 -2.18
CA GLY A 46 7.49 -14.99 -3.65
C GLY A 46 6.19 -15.47 -4.31
N ASP A 47 5.44 -16.36 -3.64
CA ASP A 47 4.15 -16.88 -4.11
C ASP A 47 2.94 -16.10 -3.55
N PHE A 48 3.17 -14.99 -2.85
CA PHE A 48 2.08 -14.18 -2.30
C PHE A 48 1.38 -13.39 -3.40
N ASN A 49 0.18 -13.85 -3.77
CA ASN A 49 -0.66 -13.15 -4.74
C ASN A 49 -1.70 -12.24 -4.09
N ASN A 50 -2.23 -12.61 -2.92
CA ASN A 50 -3.30 -11.84 -2.29
C ASN A 50 -3.41 -12.11 -0.79
N SER A 51 -3.91 -11.11 -0.05
CA SER A 51 -4.22 -11.26 1.37
C SER A 51 -5.40 -12.17 1.61
N THR A 52 -5.37 -12.89 2.74
CA THR A 52 -6.51 -13.69 3.17
C THR A 52 -7.68 -12.79 3.57
N LYS A 53 -8.90 -13.32 3.44
CA LYS A 53 -10.13 -12.59 3.80
C LYS A 53 -10.23 -12.25 5.30
N SER A 54 -9.45 -12.94 6.13
CA SER A 54 -9.40 -12.79 7.58
C SER A 54 -8.15 -12.05 8.08
N LEU A 55 -7.19 -11.75 7.21
CA LEU A 55 -5.92 -11.08 7.55
C LEU A 55 -5.21 -11.71 8.77
N ASN A 56 -5.26 -13.03 8.89
CA ASN A 56 -4.82 -13.75 10.09
C ASN A 56 -3.49 -14.48 9.90
N THR A 57 -2.94 -14.51 8.69
CA THR A 57 -1.65 -15.14 8.43
C THR A 57 -0.51 -14.19 8.73
N GLN A 58 0.70 -14.74 8.95
CA GLN A 58 1.89 -13.90 9.11
C GLN A 58 2.19 -13.10 7.85
N ALA A 59 1.95 -13.67 6.66
CA ALA A 59 2.12 -12.97 5.40
C ALA A 59 1.18 -11.76 5.28
N ASP A 60 -0.08 -11.88 5.72
CA ASP A 60 -1.01 -10.73 5.75
C ASP A 60 -0.49 -9.60 6.64
N LYS A 61 0.00 -9.94 7.85
CA LYS A 61 0.54 -8.96 8.80
C LYS A 61 1.81 -8.30 8.27
N ASP A 62 2.72 -9.08 7.72
CA ASP A 62 3.97 -8.58 7.13
C ASP A 62 3.67 -7.69 5.93
N PHE A 63 2.66 -8.03 5.12
CA PHE A 63 2.21 -7.19 4.01
C PHE A 63 1.62 -5.87 4.49
N LEU A 64 0.77 -5.90 5.52
CA LEU A 64 0.21 -4.68 6.12
C LEU A 64 1.29 -3.80 6.75
N ASN A 65 2.33 -4.39 7.35
CA ASN A 65 3.49 -3.68 7.93
C ASN A 65 4.36 -2.93 6.90
N ILE A 66 4.18 -3.20 5.61
CA ILE A 66 4.77 -2.38 4.54
C ILE A 66 4.10 -1.01 4.56
N MET A 67 2.76 -0.99 4.54
CA MET A 67 1.97 0.22 4.33
C MET A 67 1.63 0.95 5.63
N LEU A 68 1.56 0.24 6.75
CA LEU A 68 1.14 0.76 8.04
C LEU A 68 2.29 0.75 9.05
N LYS A 69 2.19 1.62 10.05
CA LYS A 69 3.05 1.53 11.24
C LYS A 69 2.74 0.22 11.98
N PRO A 70 3.75 -0.44 12.59
CA PRO A 70 3.52 -1.71 13.30
C PRO A 70 2.43 -1.66 14.37
N ALA A 71 2.29 -0.51 15.05
CA ALA A 71 1.25 -0.31 16.07
C ALA A 71 -0.17 -0.26 15.50
N ASP A 72 -0.34 0.05 14.21
CA ASP A 72 -1.64 0.23 13.56
C ASP A 72 -2.14 -1.03 12.84
N VAL A 73 -1.27 -2.03 12.58
CA VAL A 73 -1.66 -3.25 11.86
C VAL A 73 -2.74 -4.05 12.59
N ASP A 74 -2.57 -4.32 13.89
CA ASP A 74 -3.58 -5.06 14.65
C ASP A 74 -4.89 -4.27 14.79
N LYS A 75 -4.78 -2.94 14.91
CA LYS A 75 -5.94 -2.03 14.93
C LYS A 75 -6.68 -2.07 13.59
N PHE A 76 -5.96 -2.04 12.47
CA PHE A 76 -6.51 -2.18 11.13
C PHE A 76 -7.28 -3.50 11.02
N ILE A 77 -6.59 -4.64 11.22
CA ILE A 77 -7.17 -5.99 11.10
C ILE A 77 -8.45 -6.12 11.92
N LYS A 78 -8.42 -5.69 13.20
CA LYS A 78 -9.58 -5.73 14.08
C LYS A 78 -10.72 -4.85 13.57
N SER A 79 -10.41 -3.65 13.07
CA SER A 79 -11.42 -2.70 12.59
C SER A 79 -12.09 -3.19 11.31
N VAL A 80 -11.30 -3.66 10.33
CA VAL A 80 -11.85 -4.12 9.06
C VAL A 80 -12.62 -5.43 9.21
N ASN A 81 -12.07 -6.43 9.92
CA ASN A 81 -12.76 -7.72 10.09
C ASN A 81 -14.05 -7.61 10.93
N ARG A 82 -14.15 -6.62 11.82
CA ARG A 82 -15.37 -6.39 12.62
C ARG A 82 -16.48 -5.73 11.79
N LYS A 83 -16.12 -4.80 10.90
CA LYS A 83 -17.10 -3.94 10.21
C LYS A 83 -17.44 -4.43 8.80
N TYR A 84 -16.50 -5.06 8.11
CA TYR A 84 -16.61 -5.39 6.70
C TYR A 84 -16.75 -6.89 6.47
N LYS A 85 -17.47 -7.25 5.41
CA LYS A 85 -17.53 -8.63 4.94
C LYS A 85 -16.16 -9.04 4.39
N ALA A 86 -15.83 -10.31 4.55
CA ALA A 86 -14.63 -10.98 4.04
C ALA A 86 -14.21 -10.58 2.61
N MET A 87 -15.16 -10.43 1.68
CA MET A 87 -14.87 -10.00 0.30
C MET A 87 -14.36 -8.55 0.21
N HIS A 88 -14.92 -7.65 1.03
CA HIS A 88 -14.53 -6.24 1.05
C HIS A 88 -13.19 -6.05 1.76
N VAL A 89 -12.82 -6.90 2.73
CA VAL A 89 -11.53 -6.83 3.43
C VAL A 89 -10.36 -6.91 2.45
N THR A 90 -10.37 -7.90 1.55
CA THR A 90 -9.33 -8.05 0.53
C THR A 90 -9.30 -6.86 -0.44
N GLN A 91 -10.47 -6.33 -0.81
CA GLN A 91 -10.56 -5.14 -1.68
C GLN A 91 -9.99 -3.89 -1.01
N ILE A 92 -10.28 -3.66 0.27
CA ILE A 92 -9.74 -2.53 1.05
C ILE A 92 -8.21 -2.61 1.09
N VAL A 93 -7.64 -3.79 1.35
CA VAL A 93 -6.19 -3.98 1.38
C VAL A 93 -5.57 -3.70 0.01
N HIS A 94 -6.21 -4.14 -1.08
CA HIS A 94 -5.75 -3.87 -2.43
C HIS A 94 -5.77 -2.38 -2.76
N GLN A 95 -6.85 -1.67 -2.44
CA GLN A 95 -6.96 -0.22 -2.66
C GLN A 95 -5.95 0.55 -1.81
N MET A 96 -5.73 0.12 -0.56
CA MET A 96 -4.72 0.70 0.32
C MET A 96 -3.32 0.52 -0.27
N PHE A 97 -3.02 -0.65 -0.84
CA PHE A 97 -1.75 -0.90 -1.51
C PHE A 97 -1.57 -0.04 -2.77
N GLN A 98 -2.61 0.10 -3.59
CA GLN A 98 -2.56 0.97 -4.76
C GLN A 98 -2.28 2.43 -4.38
N PHE A 99 -3.00 2.92 -3.37
CA PHE A 99 -2.81 4.28 -2.86
C PHE A 99 -1.41 4.44 -2.28
N TRP A 100 -0.97 3.53 -1.41
CA TRP A 100 0.38 3.52 -0.83
C TRP A 100 1.46 3.52 -1.92
N PHE A 101 1.35 2.67 -2.94
CA PHE A 101 2.35 2.55 -3.99
C PHE A 101 2.45 3.86 -4.78
N SER A 102 1.31 4.49 -5.09
CA SER A 102 1.28 5.79 -5.76
C SER A 102 1.97 6.88 -4.93
N GLN A 103 1.71 6.95 -3.63
CA GLN A 103 2.37 7.93 -2.76
C GLN A 103 3.86 7.64 -2.57
N ALA A 104 4.23 6.38 -2.34
CA ALA A 104 5.61 5.99 -2.03
C ALA A 104 6.54 6.07 -3.26
N THR A 105 6.02 5.82 -4.47
CA THR A 105 6.84 5.73 -5.70
C THR A 105 6.58 6.84 -6.70
N GLY A 106 5.47 7.58 -6.56
CA GLY A 106 4.99 8.54 -7.56
C GLY A 106 4.43 7.89 -8.83
N GLN A 107 4.29 6.56 -8.87
CA GLN A 107 3.78 5.82 -10.03
C GLN A 107 2.37 5.28 -9.79
N ASP A 108 1.50 5.37 -10.80
CA ASP A 108 0.17 4.77 -10.74
C ASP A 108 0.23 3.32 -11.25
N LEU A 109 -0.14 2.36 -10.40
CA LEU A 109 -0.20 0.92 -10.74
C LEU A 109 -1.08 0.65 -11.96
N ASN A 110 -2.19 1.39 -12.11
CA ASN A 110 -3.11 1.19 -13.24
C ASN A 110 -2.46 1.60 -14.58
N GLN A 111 -1.54 2.57 -14.54
CA GLN A 111 -0.79 3.00 -15.73
C GLN A 111 0.32 1.99 -16.07
N LEU A 112 0.94 1.37 -15.06
CA LEU A 112 1.94 0.32 -15.25
C LEU A 112 1.34 -0.95 -15.85
N GLU A 113 0.16 -1.37 -15.41
CA GLU A 113 -0.56 -2.52 -15.97
C GLU A 113 -0.89 -2.31 -17.46
N GLN A 114 -1.36 -1.11 -17.83
CA GLN A 114 -1.64 -0.75 -19.23
C GLN A 114 -0.37 -0.76 -20.09
N LEU A 115 0.75 -0.25 -19.57
CA LEU A 115 2.04 -0.25 -20.27
C LEU A 115 2.55 -1.69 -20.52
N GLN A 116 2.39 -2.59 -19.54
CA GLN A 116 2.75 -4.01 -19.70
C GLN A 116 1.90 -4.71 -20.76
N GLU A 117 0.60 -4.41 -20.84
CA GLU A 117 -0.26 -4.96 -21.90
C GLU A 117 0.11 -4.44 -23.29
N THR A 118 0.42 -3.14 -23.43
CA THR A 118 0.88 -2.58 -24.72
C THR A 118 2.22 -3.13 -25.18
N THR A 119 3.14 -3.39 -24.25
CA THR A 119 4.47 -3.96 -24.54
C THR A 119 4.35 -5.44 -24.95
N LYS A 120 3.48 -6.22 -24.29
CA LYS A 120 3.19 -7.61 -24.69
C LYS A 120 2.58 -7.69 -26.10
N LYS A 121 1.71 -6.75 -26.49
CA LYS A 121 1.14 -6.73 -27.85
C LYS A 121 2.18 -6.41 -28.94
N HIS A 122 3.23 -5.65 -28.61
CA HIS A 122 4.31 -5.31 -29.57
C HIS A 122 5.37 -6.41 -29.72
N GLN A 123 5.44 -7.39 -28.82
CA GLN A 123 6.38 -8.53 -28.94
C GLN A 123 5.78 -9.74 -29.68
N VAL A 124 4.51 -9.66 -30.11
CA VAL A 124 3.79 -10.74 -30.83
C VAL A 124 3.51 -10.34 -32.30
N GLN A 125 4.22 -9.35 -32.83
CA GLN A 125 4.18 -8.98 -34.25
C GLN A 125 5.52 -9.22 -34.93
#